data_AF-A0A8D7ACB2-F1
#
_entry.id   AF-A0A8D7ACB2-F1
#
_cell.length_a   1.000
_cell.length_b   1.000
_cell.length_c   1.000
_cell.angle_alpha   90.00
_cell.angle_beta   90.00
_cell.angle_gamma   90.00
#
_symmetry.space_group_name_H-M   'P 1'
#
loop_
_entity.id
_entity.type
_entity.pdbx_description
1 polymer ?
#
loop_
_entity_poly.entity_id
_entity_poly.type
_entity_poly.pdbx_seq_one_letter_code
_entity_poly.pdbx_strand_id
1 'polypeptide(L)'
;MLKSSRNMAVIPCSILLLFSVVAVQVGGLFTDGLGFIYLDCGYGRDAQAYYVDQSSGITYVSDAPYIDSGEIHNISSVDALVKLPQRFLTVRSFPSGARNCYTFKSMTPRLKYLIRASFLYGNYDSKNSSSVQFDLHLDVNFWKTMTVTSRKVSYYTETIMEATTDLISVCLVNTGRGTPFISSLQLRPLNRTIYPVVNASLSLILSSRFDMGLTGEPVRFPSDPHDRIWNPYADTSLTKTSTNLPVENPVDDHFEVPLVVMNTAVVPVNSNKMELSLLTEPGDLDEYYAVLHFSELKPLLQNESRQFFVYLGGTLLNDAKPFTPDYLSSSAVYSTNPTSAPTHYISLVATSDSTLPPILNAAEVFSAMQNTIVPSDSRNVDAMVAIKGTYAVKRNWMGDPCMPKAYAWDGLNCTIAYVALNCAMQSSTKRPTMTEVVMQLKESLALQSNLDETQLEDRNTLKLLKEHGEMHQISTFEFECASISDKDGPSAR
;
A
#
# COMPACT_ATOMS: atom_id res chain seq x y z
N MET A 1 62.94 47.46 21.86
CA MET A 1 61.80 47.39 20.91
C MET A 1 61.09 46.07 21.14
N LEU A 2 59.81 46.14 21.50
CA LEU A 2 58.99 45.02 21.97
C LEU A 2 58.53 44.09 20.83
N LYS A 3 58.53 42.78 21.15
CA LYS A 3 57.56 41.70 20.84
C LYS A 3 56.58 41.89 19.67
N SER A 4 56.43 40.84 18.85
CA SER A 4 55.37 39.83 19.10
C SER A 4 55.23 38.86 17.90
N SER A 5 55.40 37.56 18.17
CA SER A 5 54.96 36.45 17.32
C SER A 5 53.44 36.26 17.47
N ARG A 6 52.69 36.18 16.37
CA ARG A 6 51.27 35.80 16.40
C ARG A 6 51.07 34.42 15.78
N ASN A 7 50.64 33.50 16.64
CA ASN A 7 50.05 32.22 16.31
C ASN A 7 48.77 32.42 15.49
N MET A 8 48.65 31.70 14.37
CA MET A 8 47.36 31.49 13.70
C MET A 8 46.62 30.36 14.41
N ALA A 9 45.53 30.70 15.08
CA ALA A 9 44.56 29.74 15.58
C ALA A 9 43.72 29.21 14.40
N VAL A 10 43.71 27.89 14.23
CA VAL A 10 42.76 27.19 13.35
C VAL A 10 41.44 27.10 14.11
N ILE A 11 40.43 27.82 13.62
CA ILE A 11 39.03 27.69 14.07
C ILE A 11 38.38 26.64 13.17
N PRO A 12 37.89 25.49 13.69
CA PRO A 12 37.12 24.58 12.88
C PRO A 12 35.73 25.18 12.66
N CYS A 13 35.43 25.48 11.40
CA CYS A 13 34.12 25.90 10.95
C CYS A 13 33.19 24.68 10.95
N SER A 14 32.34 24.57 11.97
CA SER A 14 31.25 23.60 12.00
C SER A 14 30.25 23.92 10.90
N ILE A 15 30.31 23.20 9.79
CA ILE A 15 29.31 23.26 8.73
C ILE A 15 28.08 22.50 9.24
N LEU A 16 27.07 23.24 9.68
CA LEU A 16 25.69 22.78 9.77
C LEU A 16 25.21 22.45 8.35
N LEU A 17 25.25 21.17 7.96
CA LEU A 17 24.55 20.67 6.79
C LEU A 17 23.04 20.69 7.08
N LEU A 18 22.41 21.83 6.83
CA LEU A 18 20.97 21.89 6.57
C LEU A 18 20.73 21.15 5.26
N PHE A 19 20.20 19.94 5.33
CA PHE A 19 19.65 19.24 4.17
C PHE A 19 18.40 20.00 3.72
N SER A 20 18.57 21.00 2.85
CA SER A 20 17.47 21.49 2.04
C SER A 20 17.14 20.42 1.01
N VAL A 21 16.05 19.69 1.23
CA VAL A 21 15.46 18.77 0.26
C VAL A 21 15.00 19.59 -0.94
N VAL A 22 15.80 19.61 -2.00
CA VAL A 22 15.41 20.18 -3.28
C VAL A 22 14.53 19.16 -3.97
N ALA A 23 13.24 19.45 -4.11
CA ALA A 23 12.34 18.68 -4.95
C ALA A 23 12.82 18.79 -6.41
N VAL A 24 13.22 17.67 -7.01
CA VAL A 24 13.58 17.60 -8.43
C VAL A 24 12.38 17.05 -9.18
N GLN A 25 11.84 17.84 -10.11
CA GLN A 25 10.70 17.47 -10.93
C GLN A 25 11.17 16.59 -12.09
N VAL A 26 10.90 15.30 -12.04
CA VAL A 26 11.03 14.39 -13.19
C VAL A 26 9.67 13.78 -13.47
N GLY A 27 9.07 14.10 -14.62
CA GLY A 27 7.88 13.39 -15.12
C GLY A 27 6.54 13.62 -14.39
N GLY A 28 6.35 14.77 -13.74
CA GLY A 28 5.04 15.13 -13.17
C GLY A 28 4.73 14.50 -11.80
N LEU A 29 5.68 13.79 -11.18
CA LEU A 29 5.59 13.39 -9.78
C LEU A 29 6.36 14.37 -8.89
N PHE A 30 5.70 14.87 -7.85
CA PHE A 30 6.38 15.50 -6.72
C PHE A 30 6.83 14.38 -5.79
N THR A 31 8.11 14.01 -5.88
CA THR A 31 8.77 13.18 -4.87
C THR A 31 9.64 14.09 -4.02
N ASP A 32 9.64 13.89 -2.70
CA ASP A 32 10.77 14.40 -1.93
C ASP A 32 12.06 13.72 -2.39
N GLY A 33 13.23 14.21 -1.96
CA GLY A 33 14.53 13.63 -2.35
C GLY A 33 14.72 12.16 -1.97
N LEU A 34 13.73 11.54 -1.31
CA LEU A 34 13.70 10.15 -0.87
C LEU A 34 12.65 9.30 -1.62
N GLY A 35 11.92 9.88 -2.57
CA GLY A 35 10.94 9.16 -3.40
C GLY A 35 9.53 9.07 -2.81
N PHE A 36 9.21 9.84 -1.77
CA PHE A 36 7.94 9.70 -1.05
C PHE A 36 6.83 10.53 -1.69
N ILE A 37 5.60 10.01 -1.61
CA ILE A 37 4.40 10.69 -2.09
C ILE A 37 3.38 10.75 -0.94
N TYR A 38 3.10 11.96 -0.46
CA TYR A 38 2.07 12.20 0.56
C TYR A 38 0.98 13.09 -0.01
N LEU A 39 -0.19 12.51 -0.26
CA LEU A 39 -1.35 13.22 -0.75
C LEU A 39 -2.21 13.69 0.42
N ASP A 40 -2.56 14.97 0.39
CA ASP A 40 -3.68 15.53 1.17
C ASP A 40 -4.90 15.61 0.23
N CYS A 41 -5.89 14.75 0.49
CA CYS A 41 -6.98 14.50 -0.44
C CYS A 41 -8.01 15.63 -0.36
N GLY A 42 -8.17 16.34 -1.48
CA GLY A 42 -8.99 17.55 -1.52
C GLY A 42 -8.23 18.83 -1.14
N TYR A 43 -6.93 18.75 -0.86
CA TYR A 43 -6.11 19.92 -0.61
C TYR A 43 -5.71 20.63 -1.90
N GLY A 44 -5.97 21.94 -1.92
CA GLY A 44 -5.67 22.81 -3.06
C GLY A 44 -6.55 22.50 -4.27
N ARG A 45 -7.09 23.55 -4.90
CA ARG A 45 -7.70 23.39 -6.24
C ARG A 45 -6.66 23.33 -7.36
N ASP A 46 -5.44 23.74 -7.03
CA ASP A 46 -4.29 23.69 -7.94
C ASP A 46 -3.55 22.37 -7.77
N ALA A 47 -3.28 21.71 -8.90
CA ALA A 47 -2.50 20.48 -8.99
C ALA A 47 -1.09 20.60 -8.42
N GLN A 48 -0.56 21.83 -8.31
CA GLN A 48 0.79 22.10 -7.77
C GLN A 48 0.78 22.55 -6.30
N ALA A 49 -0.38 22.55 -5.64
CA ALA A 49 -0.46 22.95 -4.24
C ALA A 49 0.31 21.97 -3.33
N TYR A 50 1.13 22.51 -2.43
CA TYR A 50 1.86 21.73 -1.43
C TYR A 50 2.03 22.53 -0.13
N TYR A 51 2.29 21.81 0.97
CA TYR A 51 2.70 22.41 2.24
C TYR A 51 3.61 21.44 3.01
N VAL A 52 4.40 21.99 3.94
CA VAL A 52 5.23 21.18 4.84
C VAL A 52 4.55 21.09 6.19
N ASP A 53 4.23 19.87 6.61
CA ASP A 53 3.72 19.59 7.94
C ASP A 53 4.80 19.90 8.97
N GLN A 54 4.55 20.91 9.82
CA GLN A 54 5.56 21.40 10.75
C GLN A 54 5.93 20.38 11.85
N SER A 55 5.05 19.41 12.12
CA SER A 55 5.28 18.42 13.18
C SER A 55 6.20 17.29 12.73
N SER A 56 6.06 16.83 11.49
CA SER A 56 6.80 15.71 10.92
C SER A 56 7.89 16.14 9.94
N GLY A 57 7.83 17.36 9.41
CA GLY A 57 8.68 17.81 8.31
C GLY A 57 8.31 17.21 6.95
N ILE A 58 7.19 16.49 6.86
CA ILE A 58 6.73 15.84 5.63
C ILE A 58 6.04 16.85 4.71
N THR A 59 6.40 16.84 3.43
CA THR A 59 5.72 17.64 2.40
C THR A 59 4.49 16.89 1.91
N TYR A 60 3.31 17.49 2.10
CA TYR A 60 2.05 17.03 1.52
C TYR A 60 1.77 17.80 0.24
N VAL A 61 1.23 17.10 -0.76
CA VAL A 61 0.85 17.67 -2.07
C VAL A 61 -0.63 17.41 -2.36
N SER A 62 -1.18 18.18 -3.30
CA SER A 62 -2.53 17.95 -3.80
C SER A 62 -2.67 16.57 -4.43
N ASP A 63 -3.84 15.97 -4.25
CA ASP A 63 -4.17 14.67 -4.81
C ASP A 63 -4.69 14.75 -6.27
N ALA A 64 -4.96 15.95 -6.77
CA ALA A 64 -5.54 16.19 -8.10
C ALA A 64 -4.78 15.55 -9.27
N PRO A 65 -3.43 15.47 -9.31
CA PRO A 65 -2.71 14.80 -10.40
C PRO A 65 -2.90 13.28 -10.45
N TYR A 66 -3.43 12.67 -9.38
CA TYR A 66 -3.47 11.22 -9.20
C TYR A 66 -4.87 10.63 -9.37
N ILE A 67 -5.91 11.46 -9.57
CA ILE A 67 -7.32 11.04 -9.59
C ILE A 67 -8.13 11.85 -10.61
N ASP A 68 -8.98 11.19 -11.40
CA ASP A 68 -9.79 11.84 -12.44
C ASP A 68 -11.18 12.30 -11.95
N SER A 69 -11.61 11.83 -10.78
CA SER A 69 -12.99 11.96 -10.28
C SER A 69 -13.05 12.39 -8.80
N GLY A 70 -14.27 12.54 -8.30
CA GLY A 70 -14.55 12.87 -6.91
C GLY A 70 -14.72 14.37 -6.65
N GLU A 71 -15.33 14.66 -5.51
CA GLU A 71 -15.66 16.00 -5.05
C GLU A 71 -14.82 16.36 -3.84
N ILE A 72 -14.41 17.63 -3.76
CA ILE A 72 -13.61 18.14 -2.65
C ILE A 72 -14.55 18.75 -1.62
N HIS A 73 -14.40 18.32 -0.37
CA HIS A 73 -15.19 18.83 0.76
C HIS A 73 -14.29 19.21 1.93
N ASN A 74 -14.67 20.27 2.65
CA ASN A 74 -14.12 20.55 3.96
C ASN A 74 -14.90 19.74 5.00
N ILE A 75 -14.24 19.35 6.08
CA ILE A 75 -14.96 18.82 7.24
C ILE A 75 -15.82 19.93 7.89
N SER A 76 -16.80 19.51 8.68
CA SER A 76 -17.63 20.40 9.49
C SER A 76 -16.76 21.33 10.36
N SER A 77 -17.08 22.63 10.33
CA SER A 77 -16.35 23.65 11.11
C SER A 77 -16.37 23.38 12.61
N VAL A 78 -17.39 22.70 13.13
CA VAL A 78 -17.47 22.29 14.55
C VAL A 78 -16.46 21.19 14.87
N ASP A 79 -16.25 20.26 13.94
CA ASP A 79 -15.33 19.14 14.13
C ASP A 79 -13.88 19.58 13.89
N ALA A 80 -13.66 20.60 13.04
CA ALA A 80 -12.37 21.26 12.84
C ALA A 80 -11.88 22.08 14.05
N LEU A 81 -12.71 22.31 15.09
CA LEU A 81 -12.29 23.01 16.31
C LEU A 81 -11.35 22.18 17.19
N VAL A 82 -11.33 20.86 17.00
CA VAL A 82 -10.28 19.99 17.53
C VAL A 82 -9.04 20.28 16.69
N LYS A 83 -7.88 20.57 17.29
CA LYS A 83 -6.62 20.87 16.57
C LYS A 83 -6.13 19.64 15.78
N LEU A 84 -6.79 19.35 14.67
CA LEU A 84 -6.48 18.23 13.79
C LEU A 84 -5.29 18.59 12.88
N PRO A 85 -4.45 17.61 12.51
CA PRO A 85 -3.50 17.77 11.43
C PRO A 85 -4.20 18.25 10.14
N GLN A 86 -3.51 19.09 9.37
CA GLN A 86 -4.08 19.75 8.18
C GLN A 86 -4.69 18.75 7.17
N ARG A 87 -4.05 17.59 6.98
CA ARG A 87 -4.51 16.48 6.12
C ARG A 87 -5.86 15.86 6.46
N PHE A 88 -6.47 16.28 7.57
CA PHE A 88 -7.80 15.82 8.00
C PHE A 88 -8.85 16.93 7.94
N LEU A 89 -8.48 18.14 7.49
CA LEU A 89 -9.41 19.25 7.33
C LEU A 89 -10.19 19.19 6.02
N THR A 90 -9.65 18.47 5.03
CA THR A 90 -10.24 18.22 3.72
C THR A 90 -10.41 16.73 3.47
N VAL A 91 -11.38 16.41 2.61
CA VAL A 91 -11.56 15.07 2.06
C VAL A 91 -11.88 15.16 0.58
N ARG A 92 -11.52 14.10 -0.15
CA ARG A 92 -12.14 13.80 -1.45
C ARG A 92 -13.20 12.73 -1.27
N SER A 93 -14.41 12.99 -1.74
CA SER A 93 -15.54 12.05 -1.70
C SER A 93 -15.92 11.57 -3.10
N PHE A 94 -16.50 10.37 -3.18
CA PHE A 94 -16.86 9.72 -4.44
C PHE A 94 -18.34 9.30 -4.44
N PRO A 95 -19.27 10.27 -4.58
CA PRO A 95 -20.71 9.97 -4.58
C PRO A 95 -21.17 9.24 -5.85
N SER A 96 -20.37 9.27 -6.92
CA SER A 96 -20.64 8.63 -8.19
C SER A 96 -19.52 7.64 -8.58
N GLY A 97 -19.88 6.70 -9.44
CA GLY A 97 -18.99 5.62 -9.87
C GLY A 97 -18.96 4.46 -8.85
N ALA A 98 -18.97 3.23 -9.37
CA ALA A 98 -18.83 2.04 -8.54
C ALA A 98 -17.39 1.88 -8.00
N ARG A 99 -16.40 2.39 -8.74
CA ARG A 99 -14.98 2.25 -8.47
C ARG A 99 -14.25 3.55 -8.86
N ASN A 100 -13.46 4.09 -7.94
CA ASN A 100 -12.69 5.31 -8.14
C ASN A 100 -11.24 5.07 -7.70
N CYS A 101 -10.27 5.30 -8.59
CA CYS A 101 -8.90 4.84 -8.40
C CYS A 101 -7.88 5.96 -8.49
N TYR A 102 -7.08 6.11 -7.44
CA TYR A 102 -5.83 6.84 -7.49
C TYR A 102 -4.81 6.05 -8.30
N THR A 103 -4.05 6.70 -9.17
CA THR A 103 -3.03 6.07 -10.02
C THR A 103 -1.67 6.70 -9.80
N PHE A 104 -0.72 5.92 -9.30
CA PHE A 104 0.69 6.30 -9.17
C PHE A 104 1.48 5.73 -10.35
N LYS A 105 2.14 6.62 -11.10
CA LYS A 105 2.95 6.28 -12.27
C LYS A 105 4.43 6.31 -11.93
N SER A 106 5.25 5.71 -12.78
CA SER A 106 6.72 5.68 -12.62
C SER A 106 7.18 4.94 -11.37
N MET A 107 6.43 3.91 -10.96
CA MET A 107 6.84 3.01 -9.89
C MET A 107 7.98 2.13 -10.37
N THR A 108 8.81 1.65 -9.45
CA THR A 108 9.93 0.77 -9.78
C THR A 108 9.47 -0.68 -9.62
N PRO A 109 9.41 -1.48 -10.70
CA PRO A 109 9.06 -2.88 -10.59
C PRO A 109 10.01 -3.62 -9.64
N ARG A 110 9.45 -4.58 -8.89
CA ARG A 110 10.11 -5.36 -7.84
C ARG A 110 10.58 -4.56 -6.62
N LEU A 111 10.30 -3.27 -6.56
CA LEU A 111 10.49 -2.49 -5.33
C LEU A 111 9.26 -2.68 -4.44
N LYS A 112 9.48 -2.61 -3.13
CA LYS A 112 8.39 -2.71 -2.15
C LYS A 112 7.86 -1.32 -1.85
N TYR A 113 6.58 -1.23 -1.54
CA TYR A 113 5.93 0.02 -1.20
C TYR A 113 5.07 -0.16 0.05
N LEU A 114 5.27 0.71 1.04
CA LEU A 114 4.35 0.91 2.14
C LEU A 114 3.30 1.93 1.69
N ILE A 115 2.03 1.54 1.77
CA ILE A 115 0.89 2.34 1.34
C ILE A 115 -0.03 2.53 2.53
N ARG A 116 -0.36 3.77 2.86
CA ARG A 116 -1.27 4.10 3.96
C ARG A 116 -2.40 5.00 3.49
N ALA A 117 -3.63 4.54 3.67
CA ALA A 117 -4.84 5.32 3.42
C ALA A 117 -5.47 5.75 4.74
N SER A 118 -5.79 7.03 4.89
CA SER A 118 -6.35 7.61 6.11
C SER A 118 -7.69 8.29 5.87
N PHE A 119 -8.57 8.20 6.86
CA PHE A 119 -9.99 8.56 6.77
C PHE A 119 -10.43 9.26 8.05
N LEU A 120 -10.88 10.51 7.93
CA LEU A 120 -11.63 11.21 8.97
C LEU A 120 -12.92 11.73 8.35
N TYR A 121 -14.06 11.21 8.79
CA TYR A 121 -15.35 11.56 8.17
C TYR A 121 -15.71 13.04 8.41
N GLY A 122 -15.50 13.55 9.62
CA GLY A 122 -15.65 14.98 9.91
C GLY A 122 -17.01 15.58 9.54
N ASN A 123 -18.04 14.74 9.32
CA ASN A 123 -19.35 15.13 8.81
C ASN A 123 -19.26 16.04 7.55
N TYR A 124 -18.35 15.74 6.62
CA TYR A 124 -18.08 16.58 5.45
C TYR A 124 -19.33 16.80 4.56
N ASP A 125 -20.26 15.83 4.53
CA ASP A 125 -21.47 15.87 3.70
C ASP A 125 -22.73 16.34 4.46
N SER A 126 -22.58 16.77 5.71
CA SER A 126 -23.67 17.21 6.58
C SER A 126 -24.78 16.15 6.82
N LYS A 127 -24.56 14.88 6.50
CA LYS A 127 -25.55 13.81 6.74
C LYS A 127 -25.49 13.23 8.13
N ASN A 128 -24.39 13.45 8.84
CA ASN A 128 -24.11 12.92 10.17
C ASN A 128 -24.31 11.39 10.23
N SER A 129 -23.80 10.70 9.20
CA SER A 129 -23.89 9.24 9.09
C SER A 129 -23.22 8.57 10.30
N SER A 130 -23.94 7.63 10.91
CA SER A 130 -23.43 6.85 12.05
C SER A 130 -22.43 5.78 11.63
N SER A 131 -22.46 5.37 10.35
CA SER A 131 -21.49 4.46 9.76
C SER A 131 -21.39 4.69 8.26
N VAL A 132 -20.17 4.67 7.74
CA VAL A 132 -19.86 4.65 6.31
C VAL A 132 -18.97 3.45 6.05
N GLN A 133 -19.36 2.62 5.08
CA GLN A 133 -18.60 1.43 4.69
C GLN A 133 -18.37 1.38 3.19
N PHE A 134 -17.15 1.04 2.79
CA PHE A 134 -16.73 0.86 1.40
C PHE A 134 -15.47 -0.01 1.34
N ASP A 135 -15.19 -0.56 0.16
CA ASP A 135 -14.03 -1.43 -0.02
C ASP A 135 -12.84 -0.66 -0.57
N LEU A 136 -11.65 -1.04 -0.13
CA LEU A 136 -10.38 -0.65 -0.73
C LEU A 136 -9.84 -1.81 -1.53
N HIS A 137 -9.39 -1.51 -2.74
CA HIS A 137 -8.64 -2.43 -3.58
C HIS A 137 -7.24 -1.86 -3.84
N LEU A 138 -6.25 -2.75 -3.81
CA LEU A 138 -4.90 -2.47 -4.26
C LEU A 138 -4.71 -3.12 -5.62
N ASP A 139 -4.44 -2.31 -6.62
CA ASP A 139 -4.61 -2.65 -8.02
C ASP A 139 -5.98 -3.29 -8.24
N VAL A 140 -6.02 -4.54 -8.69
CA VAL A 140 -7.25 -5.30 -8.97
C VAL A 140 -7.69 -6.18 -7.79
N ASN A 141 -6.88 -6.27 -6.73
CA ASN A 141 -7.06 -7.19 -5.62
C ASN A 141 -7.76 -6.53 -4.43
N PHE A 142 -8.54 -7.32 -3.69
CA PHE A 142 -9.20 -6.83 -2.49
C PHE A 142 -8.19 -6.54 -1.38
N TRP A 143 -8.20 -5.32 -0.86
CA TRP A 143 -7.34 -4.92 0.25
C TRP A 143 -8.10 -5.00 1.58
N LYS A 144 -9.09 -4.14 1.81
CA LYS A 144 -9.82 -4.12 3.09
C LYS A 144 -11.16 -3.41 2.95
N THR A 145 -12.17 -3.87 3.68
CA THR A 145 -13.41 -3.11 3.89
C THR A 145 -13.17 -2.07 4.98
N MET A 146 -13.27 -0.79 4.63
CA MET A 146 -13.19 0.30 5.58
C MET A 146 -14.55 0.52 6.23
N THR A 147 -14.57 0.55 7.57
CA THR A 147 -15.78 0.86 8.34
C THR A 147 -15.51 2.05 9.24
N VAL A 148 -16.07 3.21 8.88
CA VAL A 148 -15.92 4.46 9.65
C VAL A 148 -17.18 4.68 10.47
N THR A 149 -17.07 4.58 11.80
CA THR A 149 -18.21 4.64 12.74
C THR A 149 -18.26 5.92 13.58
N SER A 150 -17.24 6.76 13.47
CA SER A 150 -17.15 8.02 14.22
C SER A 150 -16.72 9.16 13.31
N ARG A 151 -17.42 10.29 13.43
CA ARG A 151 -17.06 11.52 12.71
C ARG A 151 -15.82 12.24 13.27
N LYS A 152 -15.37 11.87 14.48
CA LYS A 152 -14.27 12.56 15.20
C LYS A 152 -12.97 11.76 15.28
N VAL A 153 -13.02 10.49 14.92
CA VAL A 153 -11.85 9.59 15.00
C VAL A 153 -11.26 9.46 13.59
N SER A 154 -9.93 9.53 13.50
CA SER A 154 -9.22 9.17 12.29
C SER A 154 -8.99 7.66 12.24
N TYR A 155 -9.32 7.04 11.12
CA TYR A 155 -9.04 5.64 10.81
C TYR A 155 -7.94 5.59 9.76
N TYR A 156 -7.12 4.54 9.77
CA TYR A 156 -6.19 4.28 8.69
C TYR A 156 -6.04 2.78 8.47
N THR A 157 -5.61 2.43 7.27
CA THR A 157 -5.11 1.10 6.95
C THR A 157 -3.76 1.24 6.25
N GLU A 158 -2.90 0.28 6.46
CA GLU A 158 -1.56 0.23 5.87
C GLU A 158 -1.33 -1.13 5.23
N THR A 159 -0.66 -1.15 4.08
CA THR A 159 -0.26 -2.37 3.40
C THR A 159 1.16 -2.26 2.87
N ILE A 160 1.84 -3.39 2.75
CA ILE A 160 3.15 -3.52 2.14
C ILE A 160 3.05 -4.47 0.97
N MET A 161 3.35 -3.98 -0.23
CA MET A 161 3.28 -4.75 -1.48
C MET A 161 4.59 -4.68 -2.26
N GLU A 162 4.80 -5.63 -3.17
CA GLU A 162 5.81 -5.54 -4.22
C GLU A 162 5.17 -5.05 -5.52
N ALA A 163 5.70 -3.98 -6.11
CA ALA A 163 5.23 -3.47 -7.40
C ALA A 163 5.53 -4.48 -8.53
N THR A 164 4.49 -4.92 -9.23
CA THR A 164 4.64 -5.84 -10.38
C THR A 164 4.85 -5.10 -11.69
N THR A 165 4.40 -3.84 -11.76
CA THR A 165 4.55 -2.94 -12.91
C THR A 165 5.06 -1.57 -12.44
N ASP A 166 5.15 -0.60 -13.36
CA ASP A 166 5.44 0.81 -13.06
C ASP A 166 4.19 1.62 -12.67
N LEU A 167 3.06 0.95 -12.47
CA LEU A 167 1.79 1.52 -12.05
C LEU A 167 1.31 0.84 -10.77
N ILE A 168 0.88 1.65 -9.80
CA ILE A 168 0.15 1.20 -8.61
C ILE A 168 -1.16 1.96 -8.56
N SER A 169 -2.27 1.25 -8.38
CA SER A 169 -3.59 1.85 -8.22
C SER A 169 -4.17 1.57 -6.83
N VAL A 170 -4.74 2.60 -6.20
CA VAL A 170 -5.50 2.45 -4.95
C VAL A 170 -6.93 2.86 -5.22
N CYS A 171 -7.85 1.91 -5.15
CA CYS A 171 -9.24 2.10 -5.55
C CYS A 171 -10.18 2.06 -4.37
N LEU A 172 -11.10 3.02 -4.31
CA LEU A 172 -12.24 3.06 -3.41
C LEU A 172 -13.47 2.54 -4.16
N VAL A 173 -14.13 1.51 -3.62
CA VAL A 173 -15.28 0.84 -4.23
C VAL A 173 -16.52 1.03 -3.38
N ASN A 174 -17.57 1.55 -4.02
CA ASN A 174 -18.85 1.81 -3.38
C ASN A 174 -19.64 0.50 -3.23
N THR A 175 -19.90 0.11 -1.98
CA THR A 175 -20.68 -1.09 -1.63
C THR A 175 -22.16 -0.79 -1.35
N GLY A 176 -22.60 0.45 -1.56
CA GLY A 176 -23.95 0.93 -1.28
C GLY A 176 -24.21 1.25 0.20
N ARG A 177 -23.19 1.13 1.07
CA ARG A 177 -23.28 1.36 2.54
C ARG A 177 -22.66 2.69 2.99
N GLY A 178 -22.66 3.67 2.10
CA GLY A 178 -22.15 5.01 2.31
C GLY A 178 -21.33 5.50 1.12
N THR A 179 -21.03 6.80 1.09
CA THR A 179 -20.21 7.40 0.04
C THR A 179 -18.73 7.17 0.37
N PRO A 180 -17.95 6.48 -0.49
CA PRO A 180 -16.51 6.35 -0.29
C PRO A 180 -15.84 7.72 -0.24
N PHE A 181 -14.87 7.88 0.63
CA PHE A 181 -14.09 9.11 0.78
C PHE A 181 -12.70 8.79 1.30
N ILE A 182 -11.76 9.74 1.16
CA ILE A 182 -10.40 9.62 1.67
C ILE A 182 -9.88 10.99 2.10
N SER A 183 -9.10 11.02 3.18
CA SER A 183 -8.48 12.26 3.71
C SER A 183 -7.01 12.37 3.33
N SER A 184 -6.27 11.25 3.35
CA SER A 184 -4.85 11.24 2.95
C SER A 184 -4.45 9.88 2.40
N LEU A 185 -3.57 9.89 1.40
CA LEU A 185 -2.99 8.69 0.81
C LEU A 185 -1.47 8.85 0.72
N GLN A 186 -0.74 7.89 1.27
CA GLN A 186 0.71 7.97 1.46
C GLN A 186 1.36 6.76 0.83
N LEU A 187 2.42 6.99 0.05
CA LEU A 187 3.18 5.96 -0.64
C LEU A 187 4.67 6.15 -0.32
N ARG A 188 5.31 5.12 0.22
CA ARG A 188 6.74 5.14 0.54
C ARG A 188 7.45 3.93 -0.07
N PRO A 189 8.52 4.11 -0.85
CA PRO A 189 9.35 3.01 -1.32
C PRO A 189 10.11 2.40 -0.13
N LEU A 190 10.19 1.07 -0.14
CA LEU A 190 10.99 0.26 0.75
C LEU A 190 11.99 -0.54 -0.07
N ASN A 191 13.17 -0.82 0.52
CA ASN A 191 14.16 -1.67 -0.11
C ASN A 191 13.58 -3.10 -0.31
N ARG A 192 14.02 -3.78 -1.36
CA ARG A 192 13.53 -5.09 -1.80
C ARG A 192 13.70 -6.17 -0.73
N THR A 193 14.73 -6.03 0.10
CA THR A 193 15.08 -6.97 1.18
C THR A 193 14.18 -6.82 2.41
N ILE A 194 13.54 -5.66 2.60
CA ILE A 194 12.71 -5.40 3.78
C ILE A 194 11.40 -6.19 3.68
N TYR A 195 10.92 -6.78 4.79
CA TYR A 195 9.76 -7.67 4.85
C TYR A 195 9.84 -8.83 3.83
N PRO A 196 10.67 -9.85 4.07
CA PRO A 196 11.03 -10.88 3.08
C PRO A 196 9.85 -11.67 2.52
N VAL A 197 8.77 -11.84 3.30
CA VAL A 197 7.57 -12.57 2.88
C VAL A 197 6.78 -11.86 1.78
N VAL A 198 6.90 -10.53 1.66
CA VAL A 198 6.19 -9.74 0.64
C VAL A 198 6.79 -9.99 -0.73
N ASN A 199 5.93 -10.35 -1.68
CA ASN A 199 6.26 -10.59 -3.09
C ASN A 199 5.04 -10.31 -3.99
N ALA A 200 5.19 -10.47 -5.31
CA ALA A 200 4.12 -10.26 -6.28
C ALA A 200 2.76 -10.93 -5.93
N SER A 201 2.78 -12.12 -5.31
CA SER A 201 1.58 -12.89 -4.97
C SER A 201 1.05 -12.61 -3.56
N LEU A 202 1.82 -11.97 -2.68
CA LEU A 202 1.47 -11.78 -1.27
C LEU A 202 1.86 -10.39 -0.78
N SER A 203 0.86 -9.64 -0.32
CA SER A 203 1.07 -8.39 0.42
C SER A 203 0.68 -8.55 1.89
N LEU A 204 1.20 -7.68 2.74
CA LEU A 204 0.90 -7.67 4.18
C LEU A 204 0.02 -6.47 4.52
N ILE A 205 -1.11 -6.70 5.19
CA ILE A 205 -1.96 -5.64 5.72
C ILE A 205 -1.65 -5.48 7.20
N LEU A 206 -1.33 -4.26 7.63
CA LEU A 206 -1.02 -4.00 9.04
C LEU A 206 -2.28 -4.16 9.90
N SER A 207 -2.19 -5.02 10.90
CA SER A 207 -3.15 -5.11 12.00
C SER A 207 -2.69 -4.22 13.17
N SER A 208 -1.45 -4.39 13.62
CA SER A 208 -0.90 -3.59 14.71
C SER A 208 0.62 -3.49 14.66
N ARG A 209 1.16 -2.36 15.14
CA ARG A 209 2.59 -2.10 15.28
C ARG A 209 2.83 -1.38 16.59
N PHE A 210 3.63 -2.02 17.45
CA PHE A 210 3.85 -1.62 18.82
C PHE A 210 5.33 -1.36 19.10
N ASP A 211 5.61 -0.21 19.71
CA ASP A 211 6.79 -0.03 20.55
C ASP A 211 6.36 -0.39 21.98
N MET A 212 6.98 -1.43 22.52
CA MET A 212 6.56 -1.98 23.81
C MET A 212 6.99 -1.10 24.98
N GLY A 213 8.11 -0.38 24.85
CA GLY A 213 8.61 0.49 25.91
C GLY A 213 8.04 1.92 25.87
N LEU A 214 7.47 2.34 24.74
CA LEU A 214 6.96 3.69 24.53
C LEU A 214 5.93 4.15 25.57
N THR A 215 6.08 5.39 26.04
CA THR A 215 5.09 6.14 26.81
C THR A 215 4.70 7.40 26.05
N GLY A 216 3.40 7.60 25.82
CA GLY A 216 2.88 8.81 25.20
C GLY A 216 2.65 8.68 23.70
N GLU A 217 3.10 9.67 22.94
CA GLU A 217 2.79 9.80 21.51
C GLU A 217 3.52 8.76 20.65
N PRO A 218 2.90 8.28 19.56
CA PRO A 218 3.52 7.32 18.64
C PRO A 218 4.85 7.80 18.06
N VAL A 219 5.79 6.87 17.91
CA VAL A 219 7.05 7.11 17.18
C VAL A 219 6.78 6.97 15.68
N ARG A 220 7.25 7.94 14.89
CA ARG A 220 7.17 7.94 13.43
C ARG A 220 8.29 8.78 12.83
N PHE A 221 8.19 9.14 11.55
CA PHE A 221 9.14 10.06 10.91
C PHE A 221 9.26 11.40 11.67
N PRO A 222 10.47 11.96 11.83
CA PRO A 222 11.74 11.54 11.22
C PRO A 222 12.50 10.42 11.94
N SER A 223 12.04 10.00 13.13
CA SER A 223 12.73 8.95 13.90
C SER A 223 12.69 7.58 13.22
N ASP A 224 11.61 7.28 12.51
CA ASP A 224 11.53 6.12 11.60
C ASP A 224 11.72 6.58 10.14
N PRO A 225 12.85 6.23 9.47
CA PRO A 225 13.09 6.50 8.06
C PRO A 225 12.17 5.77 7.09
N HIS A 226 11.24 4.94 7.57
CA HIS A 226 10.17 4.31 6.79
C HIS A 226 8.77 4.91 7.10
N ASP A 227 8.69 5.95 7.95
CA ASP A 227 7.44 6.55 8.49
C ASP A 227 6.40 5.52 8.93
N ARG A 228 6.85 4.37 9.45
CA ARG A 228 5.95 3.47 10.17
C ARG A 228 5.53 4.14 11.47
N ILE A 229 4.29 3.93 11.87
CA ILE A 229 3.75 4.44 13.12
C ILE A 229 3.85 3.34 14.17
N TRP A 230 4.68 3.56 15.18
CA TRP A 230 4.86 2.67 16.33
C TRP A 230 4.03 3.19 17.50
N ASN A 231 3.00 2.43 17.88
CA ASN A 231 2.07 2.83 18.93
C ASN A 231 2.51 2.25 20.29
N PRO A 232 2.19 2.91 21.40
CA PRO A 232 2.46 2.33 22.72
C PRO A 232 1.56 1.11 22.96
N TYR A 233 2.12 0.08 23.57
CA TYR A 233 1.36 -1.04 24.13
C TYR A 233 1.21 -0.86 25.65
N ALA A 234 -0.03 -0.83 26.14
CA ALA A 234 -0.33 -0.60 27.54
C ALA A 234 -0.81 -1.89 28.21
N ASP A 235 0.01 -2.42 29.13
CA ASP A 235 -0.32 -3.61 29.91
C ASP A 235 0.36 -3.52 31.28
N THR A 236 -0.44 -3.61 32.34
CA THR A 236 0.03 -3.50 33.73
C THR A 236 0.77 -4.74 34.23
N SER A 237 0.68 -5.86 33.50
CA SER A 237 1.46 -7.07 33.76
C SER A 237 2.90 -6.98 33.26
N LEU A 238 3.25 -5.91 32.53
CA LEU A 238 4.56 -5.68 31.95
C LEU A 238 5.28 -4.53 32.66
N THR A 239 6.58 -4.68 32.88
CA THR A 239 7.44 -3.59 33.38
C THR A 239 8.46 -3.20 32.33
N LYS A 240 8.73 -1.89 32.26
CA LYS A 240 9.58 -1.29 31.24
C LYS A 240 11.05 -1.33 31.65
N THR A 241 11.91 -1.56 30.68
CA THR A 241 13.36 -1.46 30.81
C THR A 241 13.92 -0.68 29.62
N SER A 242 15.03 0.02 29.82
CA SER A 242 15.64 0.84 28.79
C SER A 242 17.16 0.88 28.93
N THR A 243 17.80 1.36 27.88
CA THR A 243 19.22 1.68 27.83
C THR A 243 19.44 3.06 27.21
N ASN A 244 20.54 3.70 27.59
CA ASN A 244 21.03 4.93 26.94
C ASN A 244 22.19 4.65 25.97
N LEU A 245 22.65 3.40 25.91
CA LEU A 245 23.68 2.96 24.97
C LEU A 245 23.03 2.65 23.62
N PRO A 246 23.73 2.88 22.49
CA PRO A 246 23.17 2.60 21.18
C PRO A 246 22.97 1.09 21.00
N VAL A 247 21.76 0.69 20.64
CA VAL A 247 21.50 -0.62 20.04
C VAL A 247 21.95 -0.58 18.58
N GLU A 248 22.61 -1.64 18.12
CA GLU A 248 23.10 -1.76 16.75
C GLU A 248 22.16 -2.63 15.91
N ASN A 249 21.78 -2.15 14.72
CA ASN A 249 21.08 -2.96 13.75
C ASN A 249 22.09 -3.79 12.93
N PRO A 250 21.79 -5.07 12.63
CA PRO A 250 22.67 -5.89 11.81
C PRO A 250 22.74 -5.34 10.37
N VAL A 251 23.82 -5.67 9.66
CA VAL A 251 24.05 -5.21 8.28
C VAL A 251 22.94 -5.67 7.32
N ASP A 252 22.34 -6.84 7.57
CA ASP A 252 21.26 -7.42 6.77
C ASP A 252 19.93 -7.40 7.55
N ASP A 253 19.61 -6.26 8.18
CA ASP A 253 18.34 -6.07 8.87
C ASP A 253 17.18 -6.02 7.87
N HIS A 254 16.30 -7.03 7.93
CA HIS A 254 15.13 -7.13 7.05
C HIS A 254 13.95 -6.25 7.47
N PHE A 255 14.07 -5.48 8.56
CA PHE A 255 12.99 -4.64 9.07
C PHE A 255 13.46 -3.22 9.38
N GLU A 256 14.74 -3.00 9.64
CA GLU A 256 15.35 -1.69 9.88
C GLU A 256 14.56 -0.90 10.94
N VAL A 257 14.29 -1.51 12.09
CA VAL A 257 13.53 -0.87 13.17
C VAL A 257 14.32 0.32 13.71
N PRO A 258 13.69 1.49 13.92
CA PRO A 258 14.40 2.66 14.42
C PRO A 258 14.96 2.44 15.83
N LEU A 259 16.16 2.94 16.07
CA LEU A 259 16.88 2.71 17.34
C LEU A 259 16.14 3.24 18.57
N VAL A 260 15.36 4.31 18.42
CA VAL A 260 14.53 4.84 19.51
C VAL A 260 13.51 3.82 20.02
N VAL A 261 13.00 2.95 19.12
CA VAL A 261 12.11 1.84 19.48
C VAL A 261 12.92 0.72 20.14
N MET A 262 14.08 0.39 19.58
CA MET A 262 14.93 -0.70 20.09
C MET A 262 15.59 -0.40 21.44
N ASN A 263 15.77 0.87 21.84
CA ASN A 263 16.38 1.26 23.12
C ASN A 263 15.49 1.00 24.34
N THR A 264 14.23 0.62 24.12
CA THR A 264 13.28 0.31 25.18
C THR A 264 12.66 -1.06 24.97
N ALA A 265 12.26 -1.69 26.07
CA ALA A 265 11.65 -3.00 26.05
C ALA A 265 10.76 -3.21 27.27
N VAL A 266 10.02 -4.31 27.25
CA VAL A 266 9.23 -4.79 28.38
C VAL A 266 9.65 -6.19 28.79
N VAL A 267 9.45 -6.49 30.07
CA VAL A 267 9.55 -7.83 30.66
C VAL A 267 8.31 -8.09 31.51
N PRO A 268 7.81 -9.33 31.60
CA PRO A 268 6.64 -9.63 32.43
C PRO A 268 6.99 -9.54 33.92
N VAL A 269 6.04 -9.06 34.72
CA VAL A 269 6.20 -8.92 36.17
C VAL A 269 5.95 -10.27 36.84
N ASN A 270 6.94 -10.77 37.60
CA ASN A 270 6.85 -12.00 38.39
C ASN A 270 6.33 -13.23 37.61
N SER A 271 6.63 -13.32 36.31
CA SER A 271 6.17 -14.40 35.44
C SER A 271 7.28 -14.81 34.47
N ASN A 272 7.32 -16.10 34.13
CA ASN A 272 8.21 -16.66 33.11
C ASN A 272 7.56 -16.69 31.72
N LYS A 273 6.33 -16.18 31.63
CA LYS A 273 5.54 -16.11 30.40
C LYS A 273 5.06 -14.67 30.17
N MET A 274 5.22 -14.20 28.94
CA MET A 274 4.64 -12.95 28.45
C MET A 274 3.55 -13.29 27.44
N GLU A 275 2.39 -12.67 27.53
CA GLU A 275 1.30 -12.82 26.55
C GLU A 275 0.84 -11.46 26.07
N LEU A 276 0.83 -11.27 24.75
CA LEU A 276 0.28 -10.07 24.11
C LEU A 276 -1.05 -10.45 23.47
N SER A 277 -2.10 -9.71 23.82
CA SER A 277 -3.40 -9.86 23.18
C SER A 277 -3.41 -9.11 21.86
N LEU A 278 -3.79 -9.79 20.78
CA LEU A 278 -3.93 -9.19 19.46
C LEU A 278 -5.36 -8.70 19.27
N LEU A 279 -5.51 -7.49 18.73
CA LEU A 279 -6.81 -6.97 18.33
C LEU A 279 -7.18 -7.55 16.97
N THR A 280 -8.31 -8.23 16.89
CA THR A 280 -8.87 -8.74 15.63
C THR A 280 -9.98 -7.83 15.14
N GLU A 281 -9.88 -7.41 13.88
CA GLU A 281 -11.01 -6.77 13.19
C GLU A 281 -11.87 -7.85 12.51
N PRO A 282 -13.21 -7.73 12.53
CA PRO A 282 -14.09 -8.65 11.81
C PRO A 282 -13.78 -8.64 10.30
N GLY A 283 -13.50 -9.81 9.72
CA GLY A 283 -13.29 -9.99 8.28
C GLY A 283 -11.83 -9.94 7.82
N ASP A 284 -10.87 -9.72 8.72
CA ASP A 284 -9.47 -10.02 8.42
C ASP A 284 -9.33 -11.55 8.29
N LEU A 285 -8.59 -12.02 7.27
CA LEU A 285 -8.34 -13.45 7.06
C LEU A 285 -7.78 -14.09 8.34
N ASP A 286 -8.16 -15.35 8.61
CA ASP A 286 -7.74 -16.13 9.80
C ASP A 286 -6.22 -16.38 9.89
N GLU A 287 -5.43 -15.85 8.94
CA GLU A 287 -4.00 -16.06 8.77
C GLU A 287 -3.19 -14.80 9.12
N TYR A 288 -2.32 -14.94 10.11
CA TYR A 288 -1.49 -13.85 10.63
C TYR A 288 0.00 -14.08 10.39
N TYR A 289 0.72 -12.97 10.21
CA TYR A 289 2.17 -12.89 10.26
C TYR A 289 2.57 -11.99 11.42
N ALA A 290 3.59 -12.38 12.17
CA ALA A 290 4.16 -11.55 13.22
C ALA A 290 5.66 -11.34 12.97
N VAL A 291 6.14 -10.17 13.37
CA VAL A 291 7.56 -9.84 13.48
C VAL A 291 7.78 -9.31 14.89
N LEU A 292 8.57 -10.02 15.68
CA LEU A 292 8.92 -9.64 17.04
C LEU A 292 10.37 -9.22 17.09
N HIS A 293 10.61 -8.03 17.66
CA HIS A 293 11.91 -7.36 17.67
C HIS A 293 12.51 -7.38 19.07
N PHE A 294 13.78 -7.75 19.16
CA PHE A 294 14.48 -8.03 20.40
C PHE A 294 15.87 -7.38 20.42
N SER A 295 16.25 -6.91 21.61
CA SER A 295 17.62 -6.60 21.99
C SER A 295 17.72 -6.74 23.51
N GLU A 296 18.77 -7.41 23.99
CA GLU A 296 19.06 -7.37 25.42
C GLU A 296 19.66 -5.99 25.76
N LEU A 297 19.05 -5.31 26.73
CA LEU A 297 19.35 -3.90 27.02
C LEU A 297 20.32 -3.75 28.20
N LYS A 298 20.55 -4.83 28.97
CA LYS A 298 21.46 -4.85 30.11
C LYS A 298 22.46 -5.99 29.98
N PRO A 299 23.74 -5.78 30.34
CA PRO A 299 24.70 -6.87 30.33
C PRO A 299 24.28 -7.90 31.36
N LEU A 300 24.21 -9.17 30.93
CA LEU A 300 23.87 -10.29 31.82
C LEU A 300 25.11 -10.71 32.61
N LEU A 301 24.93 -10.99 33.90
CA LEU A 301 25.98 -11.58 34.73
C LEU A 301 26.27 -13.02 34.29
N GLN A 302 27.40 -13.58 34.71
CA GLN A 302 27.83 -14.93 34.30
C GLN A 302 26.85 -16.05 34.71
N ASN A 303 26.03 -15.82 35.73
CA ASN A 303 24.99 -16.73 36.21
C ASN A 303 23.59 -16.35 35.73
N GLU A 304 23.47 -15.33 34.88
CA GLU A 304 22.21 -14.88 34.31
C GLU A 304 22.08 -15.33 32.85
N SER A 305 20.90 -15.82 32.50
CA SER A 305 20.55 -16.24 31.15
C SER A 305 19.15 -15.75 30.82
N ARG A 306 18.95 -15.34 29.56
CA ARG A 306 17.63 -15.08 28.99
C ARG A 306 17.42 -15.93 27.76
N GLN A 307 16.51 -16.88 27.87
CA GLN A 307 16.23 -17.81 26.80
C GLN A 307 14.74 -18.19 26.81
N PHE A 308 14.07 -18.07 25.67
CA PHE A 308 12.62 -18.29 25.57
C PHE A 308 12.17 -18.77 24.19
N PHE A 309 11.01 -19.41 24.14
CA PHE A 309 10.30 -19.77 22.92
C PHE A 309 9.27 -18.71 22.55
N VAL A 310 9.06 -18.50 21.25
CA VAL A 310 8.11 -17.51 20.72
C VAL A 310 7.00 -18.22 19.98
N TYR A 311 5.77 -17.96 20.38
CA TYR A 311 4.57 -18.57 19.82
C TYR A 311 3.63 -17.51 19.27
N LEU A 312 3.05 -17.79 18.09
CA LEU A 312 1.94 -17.06 17.52
C LEU A 312 0.73 -17.98 17.50
N GLY A 313 -0.30 -17.67 18.29
CA GLY A 313 -1.52 -18.46 18.33
C GLY A 313 -1.29 -19.93 18.68
N GLY A 314 -0.33 -20.21 19.57
CA GLY A 314 0.08 -21.55 19.98
C GLY A 314 1.07 -22.25 19.04
N THR A 315 1.34 -21.71 17.85
CA THR A 315 2.33 -22.25 16.91
C THR A 315 3.70 -21.66 17.17
N LEU A 316 4.73 -22.50 17.24
CA LEU A 316 6.10 -22.08 17.49
C LEU A 316 6.70 -21.39 16.25
N LEU A 317 7.30 -20.20 16.42
CA LEU A 317 7.89 -19.43 15.32
C LEU A 317 9.39 -19.68 15.11
N ASN A 318 10.13 -20.03 16.14
CA ASN A 318 11.60 -20.09 16.12
C ASN A 318 12.17 -21.51 15.92
N ASP A 319 11.62 -22.27 14.96
CA ASP A 319 12.18 -23.55 14.46
C ASP A 319 12.71 -24.52 15.54
N ALA A 320 11.92 -24.71 16.61
CA ALA A 320 12.22 -25.61 17.73
C ALA A 320 13.50 -25.29 18.54
N LYS A 321 14.13 -24.13 18.34
CA LYS A 321 15.27 -23.67 19.13
C LYS A 321 14.90 -22.45 19.96
N PRO A 322 15.22 -22.43 21.25
CA PRO A 322 14.91 -21.27 22.05
C PRO A 322 15.77 -20.08 21.61
N PHE A 323 15.18 -18.90 21.70
CA PHE A 323 15.78 -17.64 21.28
C PHE A 323 16.49 -16.97 22.45
N THR A 324 17.66 -16.40 22.19
CA THR A 324 18.47 -15.63 23.14
C THR A 324 18.86 -14.31 22.46
N PRO A 325 18.36 -13.16 22.95
CA PRO A 325 18.72 -11.86 22.38
C PRO A 325 20.14 -11.46 22.78
N ASP A 326 20.87 -10.88 21.82
CA ASP A 326 22.22 -10.37 22.04
C ASP A 326 22.19 -8.99 22.71
N TYR A 327 23.24 -8.70 23.50
CA TYR A 327 23.38 -7.42 24.21
C TYR A 327 23.63 -6.28 23.23
N LEU A 328 22.76 -5.27 23.26
CA LEU A 328 22.76 -4.08 22.39
C LEU A 328 22.80 -4.41 20.89
N SER A 329 22.27 -5.55 20.48
CA SER A 329 22.13 -5.92 19.08
C SER A 329 20.67 -6.24 18.76
N SER A 330 20.16 -5.56 17.73
CA SER A 330 18.81 -5.77 17.23
C SER A 330 18.70 -7.12 16.51
N SER A 331 17.60 -7.82 16.76
CA SER A 331 17.31 -9.12 16.18
C SER A 331 15.80 -9.29 16.08
N ALA A 332 15.35 -10.16 15.17
CA ALA A 332 13.93 -10.40 14.97
C ALA A 332 13.60 -11.90 14.88
N VAL A 333 12.48 -12.29 15.46
CA VAL A 333 11.82 -13.59 15.22
C VAL A 333 10.53 -13.30 14.45
N TYR A 334 10.38 -13.89 13.27
CA TYR A 334 9.27 -13.55 12.38
C TYR A 334 8.69 -14.76 11.66
N SER A 335 7.43 -14.63 11.26
CA SER A 335 6.71 -15.65 10.50
C SER A 335 7.21 -15.72 9.05
N THR A 336 7.52 -16.93 8.57
CA THR A 336 7.81 -17.22 7.16
C THR A 336 6.59 -17.76 6.41
N ASN A 337 5.63 -18.30 7.16
CA ASN A 337 4.35 -18.82 6.67
C ASN A 337 3.22 -18.22 7.51
N PRO A 338 2.01 -18.10 6.95
CA PRO A 338 0.87 -17.61 7.71
C PRO A 338 0.50 -18.61 8.80
N THR A 339 0.10 -18.11 9.97
CA THR A 339 -0.43 -18.96 11.04
C THR A 339 -1.94 -18.77 11.15
N SER A 340 -2.69 -19.85 10.89
CA SER A 340 -4.12 -19.91 11.20
C SER A 340 -4.29 -20.26 12.67
N ALA A 341 -4.66 -19.29 13.49
CA ALA A 341 -4.74 -19.48 14.94
C ALA A 341 -6.17 -19.29 15.46
N PRO A 342 -6.73 -20.26 16.22
CA PRO A 342 -8.01 -20.06 16.90
C PRO A 342 -7.91 -19.04 18.04
N THR A 343 -6.70 -18.67 18.43
CA THR A 343 -6.41 -17.77 19.55
C THR A 343 -5.48 -16.64 19.12
N HIS A 344 -5.93 -15.40 19.34
CA HIS A 344 -5.26 -14.19 18.89
C HIS A 344 -4.30 -13.65 19.96
N TYR A 345 -3.28 -14.43 20.30
CA TYR A 345 -2.22 -14.00 21.21
C TYR A 345 -0.83 -14.37 20.71
N ILE A 346 0.15 -13.56 21.08
CA ILE A 346 1.57 -13.91 21.00
C ILE A 346 2.00 -14.32 22.40
N SER A 347 2.68 -15.46 22.54
CA SER A 347 3.28 -15.89 23.81
C SER A 347 4.78 -16.00 23.71
N LEU A 348 5.48 -15.46 24.71
CA LEU A 348 6.91 -15.72 24.92
C LEU A 348 7.04 -16.52 26.21
N VAL A 349 7.71 -17.67 26.16
CA VAL A 349 7.79 -18.62 27.28
C VAL A 349 9.26 -18.91 27.58
N ALA A 350 9.73 -18.51 28.75
CA ALA A 350 11.09 -18.80 29.20
C ALA A 350 11.34 -20.31 29.29
N THR A 351 12.56 -20.73 28.95
CA THR A 351 12.99 -22.12 29.13
C THR A 351 13.22 -22.42 30.61
N SER A 352 13.30 -23.70 30.97
CA SER A 352 13.66 -24.12 32.34
C SER A 352 15.03 -23.60 32.79
N ASP A 353 15.92 -23.35 31.83
CA ASP A 353 17.31 -22.99 32.05
C ASP A 353 17.51 -21.45 32.06
N SER A 354 16.46 -20.70 31.77
CA SER A 354 16.46 -19.24 31.77
C SER A 354 16.28 -18.70 33.19
N THR A 355 17.22 -17.89 33.67
CA THR A 355 17.10 -17.24 34.99
C THR A 355 16.33 -15.92 34.92
N LEU A 356 16.21 -15.33 33.73
CA LEU A 356 15.47 -14.09 33.48
C LEU A 356 14.21 -14.37 32.64
N PRO A 357 13.15 -13.55 32.80
CA PRO A 357 11.93 -13.71 32.02
C PRO A 357 12.15 -13.32 30.54
N PRO A 358 11.18 -13.50 29.63
CA PRO A 358 11.31 -12.99 28.26
C PRO A 358 11.41 -11.46 28.23
N ILE A 359 12.03 -10.92 27.18
CA ILE A 359 12.11 -9.48 26.88
C ILE A 359 11.52 -9.23 25.50
N LEU A 360 10.90 -8.08 25.28
CA LEU A 360 10.37 -7.69 23.97
C LEU A 360 10.49 -6.18 23.77
N ASN A 361 11.08 -5.76 22.64
CA ASN A 361 11.30 -4.34 22.34
C ASN A 361 10.14 -3.80 21.50
N ALA A 362 9.77 -4.53 20.44
CA ALA A 362 8.73 -4.11 19.51
C ALA A 362 8.02 -5.32 18.90
N ALA A 363 6.80 -5.11 18.39
CA ALA A 363 6.04 -6.16 17.71
C ALA A 363 5.24 -5.57 16.54
N GLU A 364 5.20 -6.30 15.43
CA GLU A 364 4.37 -6.01 14.28
C GLU A 364 3.52 -7.23 13.95
N VAL A 365 2.23 -7.01 13.70
CA VAL A 365 1.28 -8.04 13.33
C VAL A 365 0.55 -7.62 12.06
N PHE A 366 0.47 -8.57 11.13
CA PHE A 366 -0.12 -8.38 9.81
C PHE A 366 -1.11 -9.50 9.51
N SER A 367 -2.13 -9.17 8.72
CA SER A 367 -2.93 -10.16 7.99
C SER A 367 -2.41 -10.28 6.56
N ALA A 368 -2.74 -11.40 5.91
CA ALA A 368 -2.38 -11.65 4.52
C ALA A 368 -3.31 -10.92 3.53
N MET A 369 -2.75 -10.45 2.42
CA MET A 369 -3.52 -10.11 1.21
C MET A 369 -2.98 -10.92 0.05
N GLN A 370 -3.73 -11.94 -0.35
CA GLN A 370 -3.36 -12.80 -1.48
C GLN A 370 -3.69 -12.10 -2.80
N ASN A 371 -2.65 -11.81 -3.59
CA ASN A 371 -2.78 -11.16 -4.89
C ASN A 371 -3.14 -12.19 -5.98
N THR A 372 -4.36 -12.71 -5.91
CA THR A 372 -4.84 -13.82 -6.77
C THR A 372 -5.36 -13.34 -8.12
N ILE A 373 -5.80 -12.08 -8.20
CA ILE A 373 -6.36 -11.50 -9.41
C ILE A 373 -5.21 -10.89 -10.21
N VAL A 374 -5.05 -11.39 -11.44
CA VAL A 374 -4.05 -10.89 -12.39
C VAL A 374 -4.62 -9.65 -13.09
N PRO A 375 -3.91 -8.51 -13.09
CA PRO A 375 -4.29 -7.33 -13.87
C PRO A 375 -4.33 -7.60 -15.38
N SER A 376 -4.97 -6.69 -16.12
CA SER A 376 -4.87 -6.63 -17.57
C SER A 376 -3.42 -6.50 -18.05
N ASP A 377 -3.10 -7.04 -19.24
CA ASP A 377 -1.79 -6.83 -19.87
C ASP A 377 -1.52 -5.31 -20.01
N SER A 378 -0.36 -4.86 -19.55
CA SER A 378 -0.04 -3.43 -19.45
C SER A 378 -0.13 -2.70 -20.79
N ARG A 379 0.22 -3.35 -21.91
CA ARG A 379 0.13 -2.73 -23.25
C ARG A 379 -1.32 -2.53 -23.67
N ASN A 380 -2.20 -3.44 -23.26
CA ASN A 380 -3.63 -3.33 -23.49
C ASN A 380 -4.21 -2.21 -22.62
N VAL A 381 -3.77 -2.09 -21.37
CA VAL A 381 -4.13 -0.97 -20.49
C VAL A 381 -3.70 0.35 -21.11
N ASP A 382 -2.45 0.48 -21.54
CA ASP A 382 -1.91 1.71 -22.14
C ASP A 382 -2.72 2.14 -23.36
N ALA A 383 -3.03 1.19 -24.26
CA ALA A 383 -3.86 1.45 -25.42
C ALA A 383 -5.27 1.93 -25.04
N MET A 384 -5.90 1.29 -24.05
CA MET A 384 -7.25 1.67 -23.60
C MET A 384 -7.26 3.04 -22.89
N VAL A 385 -6.22 3.34 -22.10
CA VAL A 385 -6.05 4.65 -21.47
C VAL A 385 -5.78 5.73 -22.52
N ALA A 386 -5.03 5.43 -23.57
CA ALA A 386 -4.85 6.35 -24.70
C ALA A 386 -6.18 6.67 -25.39
N ILE A 387 -7.01 5.66 -25.67
CA ILE A 387 -8.36 5.85 -26.23
C ILE A 387 -9.23 6.69 -25.29
N LYS A 388 -9.23 6.39 -23.99
CA LYS A 388 -9.94 7.19 -22.98
C LYS A 388 -9.55 8.67 -23.08
N GLY A 389 -8.25 8.95 -23.20
CA GLY A 389 -7.70 10.30 -23.36
C GLY A 389 -8.14 10.97 -24.66
N THR A 390 -7.97 10.29 -25.79
CA THR A 390 -8.30 10.82 -27.14
C THR A 390 -9.77 11.21 -27.25
N TYR A 391 -10.68 10.39 -26.72
CA TYR A 391 -12.12 10.63 -26.81
C TYR A 391 -12.72 11.31 -25.57
N ALA A 392 -11.87 11.70 -24.60
CA ALA A 392 -12.28 12.31 -23.33
C ALA A 392 -13.44 11.55 -22.65
N VAL A 393 -13.36 10.22 -22.61
CA VAL A 393 -14.45 9.36 -22.11
C VAL A 393 -14.63 9.57 -20.61
N LYS A 394 -15.82 10.00 -20.21
CA LYS A 394 -16.23 10.17 -18.80
C LYS A 394 -17.30 9.14 -18.44
N ARG A 395 -16.87 7.97 -17.98
CA ARG A 395 -17.70 6.83 -17.55
C ARG A 395 -17.09 6.20 -16.28
N ASN A 396 -17.44 4.97 -15.95
CA ASN A 396 -16.77 4.15 -14.94
C ASN A 396 -15.33 3.72 -15.32
N TRP A 397 -14.70 4.39 -16.29
CA TRP A 397 -13.38 4.04 -16.82
C TRP A 397 -12.28 4.47 -15.85
N MET A 398 -12.17 3.77 -14.72
CA MET A 398 -11.24 4.03 -13.61
C MET A 398 -10.51 2.75 -13.21
N GLY A 399 -9.20 2.84 -12.97
CA GLY A 399 -8.37 1.68 -12.66
C GLY A 399 -8.17 0.75 -13.86
N ASP A 400 -8.04 -0.54 -13.61
CA ASP A 400 -7.85 -1.55 -14.65
C ASP A 400 -9.11 -1.67 -15.55
N PRO A 401 -8.96 -1.74 -16.89
CA PRO A 401 -10.09 -1.79 -17.82
C PRO A 401 -11.00 -3.01 -17.69
N CYS A 402 -10.48 -4.14 -17.21
CA CYS A 402 -11.15 -5.42 -17.27
C CYS A 402 -11.24 -6.15 -15.94
N MET A 403 -10.33 -5.84 -15.01
CA MET A 403 -10.15 -6.59 -13.79
C MET A 403 -10.39 -5.75 -12.54
N PRO A 404 -11.05 -6.31 -11.52
CA PRO A 404 -11.80 -7.56 -11.58
C PRO A 404 -13.07 -7.38 -12.43
N LYS A 405 -13.57 -8.48 -13.01
CA LYS A 405 -14.69 -8.45 -13.99
C LYS A 405 -15.92 -7.66 -13.53
N ALA A 406 -16.19 -7.65 -12.23
CA ALA A 406 -17.32 -6.92 -11.63
C ALA A 406 -17.23 -5.39 -11.79
N TYR A 407 -16.03 -4.85 -12.03
CA TYR A 407 -15.78 -3.42 -12.22
C TYR A 407 -15.10 -3.11 -13.56
N ALA A 408 -15.24 -4.01 -14.55
CA ALA A 408 -14.78 -3.76 -15.90
C ALA A 408 -15.44 -2.50 -16.47
N TRP A 409 -14.72 -1.83 -17.36
CA TRP A 409 -15.17 -0.58 -17.98
C TRP A 409 -16.43 -0.79 -18.82
N ASP A 410 -17.41 0.08 -18.62
CA ASP A 410 -18.71 -0.04 -19.28
C ASP A 410 -18.57 0.16 -20.78
N GLY A 411 -19.15 -0.78 -21.53
CA GLY A 411 -19.07 -0.84 -22.98
C GLY A 411 -17.79 -1.50 -23.51
N LEU A 412 -16.88 -1.96 -22.64
CA LEU A 412 -15.73 -2.75 -23.03
C LEU A 412 -16.07 -4.25 -22.95
N ASN A 413 -16.00 -4.96 -24.07
CA ASN A 413 -15.90 -6.42 -24.03
C ASN A 413 -14.42 -6.79 -23.97
N CYS A 414 -13.95 -7.12 -22.77
CA CYS A 414 -12.56 -7.42 -22.49
C CYS A 414 -11.98 -8.53 -23.36
N THR A 415 -12.76 -9.58 -23.65
CA THR A 415 -12.29 -10.70 -24.46
C THR A 415 -11.98 -10.25 -25.89
N ILE A 416 -12.87 -9.44 -26.47
CA ILE A 416 -12.70 -8.89 -27.82
C ILE A 416 -11.60 -7.84 -27.85
N ALA A 417 -11.55 -6.95 -26.86
CA ALA A 417 -10.51 -5.92 -26.77
C ALA A 417 -9.12 -6.57 -26.78
N TYR A 418 -8.92 -7.62 -25.98
CA TYR A 418 -7.67 -8.35 -25.95
C TYR A 418 -7.36 -9.07 -27.27
N VAL A 419 -8.35 -9.70 -27.91
CA VAL A 419 -8.14 -10.34 -29.22
C VAL A 419 -7.76 -9.30 -30.28
N ALA A 420 -8.45 -8.16 -30.35
CA ALA A 420 -8.15 -7.08 -31.28
C ALA A 420 -6.74 -6.51 -31.07
N LEU A 421 -6.34 -6.29 -29.81
CA LEU A 421 -5.00 -5.87 -29.45
C LEU A 421 -3.94 -6.93 -29.81
N ASN A 422 -4.23 -8.22 -29.60
CA ASN A 422 -3.34 -9.31 -29.95
C ASN A 422 -3.16 -9.46 -31.47
N CYS A 423 -4.18 -9.16 -32.28
CA CYS A 423 -4.06 -9.13 -33.75
C CYS A 423 -2.98 -8.13 -34.23
N ALA A 424 -2.82 -7.00 -33.53
CA ALA A 424 -1.84 -5.97 -33.85
C ALA A 424 -0.42 -6.27 -33.32
N MET A 425 -0.18 -7.45 -32.71
CA MET A 425 1.12 -7.76 -32.15
C MET A 425 2.21 -7.93 -33.21
N GLN A 426 3.42 -7.44 -32.91
CA GLN A 426 4.59 -7.58 -33.79
C GLN A 426 5.03 -9.04 -33.95
N SER A 427 4.94 -9.85 -32.89
CA SER A 427 5.28 -11.27 -32.94
C SER A 427 4.13 -12.08 -33.52
N SER A 428 4.33 -12.68 -34.69
CA SER A 428 3.31 -13.53 -35.34
C SER A 428 2.85 -14.69 -34.45
N THR A 429 3.75 -15.23 -33.61
CA THR A 429 3.45 -16.31 -32.66
C THR A 429 2.52 -15.93 -31.51
N LYS A 430 2.30 -14.63 -31.28
CA LYS A 430 1.41 -14.11 -30.24
C LYS A 430 0.09 -13.56 -30.80
N ARG A 431 -0.08 -13.58 -32.13
CA ARG A 431 -1.36 -13.22 -32.76
C ARG A 431 -2.36 -14.35 -32.58
N PRO A 432 -3.64 -14.04 -32.34
CA PRO A 432 -4.68 -15.05 -32.25
C PRO A 432 -4.90 -15.69 -33.63
N THR A 433 -5.40 -16.91 -33.61
CA THR A 433 -5.83 -17.60 -34.83
C THR A 433 -7.09 -16.94 -35.40
N MET A 434 -7.29 -17.05 -36.71
CA MET A 434 -8.53 -16.57 -37.34
C MET A 434 -9.79 -17.22 -36.73
N THR A 435 -9.68 -18.45 -36.23
CA THR A 435 -10.75 -19.14 -35.52
C THR A 435 -11.12 -18.42 -34.23
N GLU A 436 -10.14 -18.04 -33.41
CA GLU A 436 -10.36 -17.28 -32.17
C GLU A 436 -10.98 -15.90 -32.46
N VAL A 437 -10.50 -15.22 -33.51
CA VAL A 437 -11.05 -13.92 -33.93
C VAL A 437 -12.52 -14.06 -34.35
N VAL A 438 -12.86 -15.05 -35.19
CA VAL A 438 -14.24 -15.28 -35.65
C VAL A 438 -15.16 -15.68 -34.49
N MET A 439 -14.69 -16.51 -33.57
CA MET A 439 -15.46 -16.92 -32.39
C MET A 439 -15.82 -15.72 -31.51
N GLN A 440 -14.85 -14.85 -31.24
CA GLN A 440 -15.06 -13.65 -30.42
C GLN A 440 -15.94 -12.60 -31.10
N LEU A 441 -15.83 -12.44 -32.42
CA LEU A 441 -16.74 -11.59 -33.19
C LEU A 441 -18.19 -12.11 -33.16
N LYS A 442 -18.39 -13.44 -33.20
CA LYS A 442 -19.71 -14.05 -33.06
C LYS A 442 -20.31 -13.79 -31.67
N GLU A 443 -19.53 -13.98 -30.60
CA GLU A 443 -19.94 -13.65 -29.22
C GLU A 443 -20.31 -12.16 -29.08
N SER A 444 -19.51 -11.25 -29.67
CA SER A 444 -19.81 -9.81 -29.71
C SER A 444 -21.17 -9.51 -30.31
N LEU A 445 -21.45 -10.15 -31.43
CA LEU A 445 -22.62 -9.90 -32.26
C LEU A 445 -23.87 -10.43 -31.56
N ALA A 446 -23.78 -11.59 -30.89
CA ALA A 446 -24.82 -12.15 -30.05
C ALA A 446 -25.19 -11.18 -28.90
N LEU A 447 -24.18 -10.62 -28.22
CA LEU A 447 -24.35 -9.63 -27.14
C LEU A 447 -24.99 -8.31 -27.61
N GLN A 448 -24.66 -7.82 -28.80
CA GLN A 448 -25.27 -6.60 -29.35
C GLN A 448 -26.69 -6.80 -29.86
N SER A 449 -27.07 -8.03 -30.21
CA SER A 449 -28.35 -8.33 -30.88
C SER A 449 -29.38 -9.05 -30.00
N ASN A 450 -29.08 -9.37 -28.74
CA ASN A 450 -29.91 -10.20 -27.85
C ASN A 450 -30.31 -11.54 -28.50
N LEU A 451 -29.43 -12.16 -29.30
CA LEU A 451 -29.66 -13.43 -29.99
C LEU A 451 -28.83 -14.56 -29.34
N ASP A 452 -29.44 -15.74 -29.13
CA ASP A 452 -28.75 -16.96 -28.66
C ASP A 452 -27.78 -17.52 -29.73
N GLU A 453 -26.73 -18.25 -29.30
CA GLU A 453 -25.69 -18.83 -30.18
C GLU A 453 -26.25 -19.66 -31.36
N THR A 454 -27.37 -20.35 -31.15
CA THR A 454 -28.05 -21.17 -32.16
C THR A 454 -28.75 -20.35 -33.26
N GLN A 455 -29.07 -19.07 -33.00
CA GLN A 455 -29.62 -18.14 -34.00
C GLN A 455 -28.53 -17.49 -34.86
N LEU A 456 -27.26 -17.60 -34.45
CA LEU A 456 -26.11 -16.98 -35.10
C LEU A 456 -25.44 -17.90 -36.14
N GLU A 457 -25.63 -19.23 -36.02
CA GLU A 457 -25.09 -20.22 -36.98
C GLU A 457 -25.75 -20.14 -38.37
N ASP A 458 -27.02 -19.69 -38.43
CA ASP A 458 -27.83 -19.69 -39.66
C ASP A 458 -27.79 -18.37 -40.45
N ARG A 459 -27.06 -17.35 -39.97
CA ARG A 459 -26.98 -16.03 -40.63
C ARG A 459 -25.55 -15.66 -40.99
N ASN A 460 -25.35 -15.22 -42.23
CA ASN A 460 -24.08 -14.66 -42.70
C ASN A 460 -23.66 -13.48 -41.80
N THR A 461 -22.58 -13.66 -41.03
CA THR A 461 -22.05 -12.70 -40.06
C THR A 461 -21.79 -11.32 -40.68
N LEU A 462 -21.42 -11.29 -41.97
CA LEU A 462 -21.18 -10.08 -42.76
C LEU A 462 -22.45 -9.23 -42.99
N LYS A 463 -23.63 -9.85 -42.98
CA LYS A 463 -24.91 -9.19 -43.26
C LYS A 463 -25.45 -8.50 -41.99
N LEU A 464 -25.29 -9.16 -40.84
CA LEU A 464 -25.61 -8.59 -39.52
C LEU A 464 -24.72 -7.39 -39.16
N LEU A 465 -23.42 -7.43 -39.47
CA LEU A 465 -22.49 -6.30 -39.29
C LEU A 465 -22.90 -5.06 -40.10
N LYS A 466 -23.52 -5.25 -41.28
CA LYS A 466 -24.04 -4.16 -42.12
C LYS A 466 -25.40 -3.62 -41.66
N GLU A 467 -26.22 -4.45 -41.03
CA GLU A 467 -27.56 -4.09 -40.58
C GLU A 467 -27.55 -3.35 -39.22
N HIS A 468 -26.55 -3.60 -38.37
CA HIS A 468 -26.46 -3.00 -37.02
C HIS A 468 -25.27 -2.06 -36.82
N GLY A 469 -24.32 -2.01 -37.75
CA GLY A 469 -23.19 -1.09 -37.70
C GLY A 469 -23.48 0.21 -38.44
N GLU A 470 -23.50 1.34 -37.73
CA GLU A 470 -23.26 2.65 -38.36
C GLU A 470 -21.80 2.71 -38.86
N MET A 471 -21.54 2.04 -39.98
CA MET A 471 -20.25 1.95 -40.65
C MET A 471 -19.94 3.23 -41.44
N HIS A 472 -20.29 4.40 -40.91
CA HIS A 472 -20.02 5.70 -41.54
C HIS A 472 -19.22 6.67 -40.66
N GLN A 473 -18.79 6.28 -39.45
CA GLN A 473 -17.96 7.15 -38.58
C GLN A 473 -16.70 6.49 -37.98
N ILE A 474 -16.23 5.36 -38.52
CA ILE A 474 -14.86 4.91 -38.22
C ILE A 474 -13.93 5.54 -39.26
N SER A 475 -13.67 6.84 -39.13
CA SER A 475 -12.56 7.47 -39.83
C SER A 475 -11.25 6.88 -39.29
N THR A 476 -10.52 6.18 -40.16
CA THR A 476 -9.06 5.96 -40.12
C THR A 476 -8.45 6.01 -38.71
N PHE A 477 -8.43 4.86 -38.04
CA PHE A 477 -7.43 4.55 -37.03
C PHE A 477 -6.06 4.50 -37.73
N GLU A 478 -5.38 5.63 -37.85
CA GLU A 478 -3.94 5.65 -38.14
C GLU A 478 -3.21 5.44 -36.82
N PHE A 479 -2.91 4.19 -36.50
CA PHE A 479 -1.73 3.91 -35.69
C PHE A 479 -0.53 4.29 -36.56
N GLU A 480 0.23 5.32 -36.18
CA GLU A 480 1.62 5.49 -36.63
C GLU A 480 2.47 4.34 -36.04
N CYS A 481 2.20 3.10 -36.44
CA CYS A 481 3.21 2.06 -36.39
C CYS A 481 4.15 2.35 -37.55
N ALA A 482 5.34 2.86 -37.20
CA ALA A 482 6.47 3.03 -38.11
C ALA A 482 6.55 1.87 -39.12
N SER A 483 6.77 2.21 -40.38
CA SER A 483 6.89 1.32 -41.53
C SER A 483 7.61 0.00 -41.21
N ILE A 484 6.87 -1.10 -41.04
CA ILE A 484 7.42 -2.45 -40.91
C ILE A 484 7.06 -3.21 -42.19
N SER A 485 8.10 -3.59 -42.95
CA SER A 485 7.95 -4.45 -44.13
C SER A 485 7.61 -5.89 -43.71
N ASP A 486 6.44 -6.38 -44.09
CA ASP A 486 6.03 -7.76 -43.91
C ASP A 486 6.87 -8.69 -44.82
N LYS A 487 7.59 -9.64 -44.23
CA LYS A 487 7.92 -10.92 -44.88
C LYS A 487 7.62 -12.06 -43.91
N ASP A 488 6.68 -12.90 -44.34
CA ASP A 488 6.39 -14.28 -43.93
C ASP A 488 5.60 -14.53 -42.63
N GLY A 489 4.31 -14.88 -42.80
CA GLY A 489 3.42 -15.49 -41.79
C GLY A 489 1.93 -15.32 -42.14
N PRO A 490 1.04 -16.29 -41.86
CA PRO A 490 -0.34 -16.27 -42.36
C PRO A 490 -1.09 -15.06 -41.82
N SER A 491 -1.65 -14.28 -42.74
CA SER A 491 -2.26 -12.99 -42.46
C SER A 491 -3.52 -13.15 -41.61
N ALA A 492 -3.43 -12.72 -40.35
CA ALA A 492 -4.57 -12.28 -39.55
C ALA A 492 -4.56 -10.74 -39.49
N ARG A 493 -4.63 -10.08 -40.66
CA ARG A 493 -4.93 -8.65 -40.76
C ARG A 493 -6.42 -8.48 -40.94
#